data_AF-A0AB33IVD1-F1
#
_entry.id   AF-A0AB33IVD1-F1
#
_cell.length_a   1.000
_cell.length_b   1.000
_cell.length_c   1.000
_cell.angle_alpha   90.00
_cell.angle_beta   90.00
_cell.angle_gamma   90.00
#
_symmetry.space_group_name_H-M   'P 1'
#
loop_
_entity.id
_entity.type
_entity.pdbx_description
1 polymer ?
#
loop_
_entity_poly.entity_id
_entity_poly.type
_entity_poly.pdbx_seq_one_letter_code
_entity_poly.pdbx_strand_id
1 'polypeptide(L)'
;MEYLKRIETACRRFEEAAIKHAEATEAGTYTQANKSYQAIAKSARYLKETNSLKPLSKLLDSESVGARMWAATYLLPVFECNAVQILQTIASGNNIHSLTAKMTIEQWEKGKLVL
;
A
#
# COMPACT_ATOMS: atom_id res chain seq x y z
N MET A 1 -0.82 0.32 26.42
CA MET A 1 -2.08 -0.09 25.75
C MET A 1 -2.54 0.91 24.70
N GLU A 2 -2.63 2.21 25.01
CA GLU A 2 -3.09 3.26 24.07
C GLU A 2 -2.27 3.34 22.77
N TYR A 3 -0.95 3.18 22.84
CA TYR A 3 -0.06 3.19 21.68
C TYR A 3 -0.37 2.07 20.67
N LEU A 4 -0.52 0.83 21.14
CA LEU A 4 -0.85 -0.32 20.27
C LEU A 4 -2.19 -0.13 19.59
N LYS A 5 -3.20 0.38 20.30
CA LYS A 5 -4.52 0.71 19.73
C LYS A 5 -4.42 1.73 18.58
N ARG A 6 -3.51 2.71 18.69
CA ARG A 6 -3.27 3.70 17.62
C ARG A 6 -2.61 3.09 16.39
N ILE A 7 -1.64 2.18 16.58
CA ILE A 7 -1.03 1.42 15.47
C ILE A 7 -2.09 0.57 14.77
N GLU A 8 -2.89 -0.20 15.52
CA GLU A 8 -3.96 -1.04 14.97
C GLU A 8 -4.99 -0.19 14.20
N THR A 9 -5.37 0.96 14.76
CA THR A 9 -6.27 1.91 14.10
C THR A 9 -5.68 2.46 12.80
N ALA A 10 -4.39 2.79 12.78
CA ALA A 10 -3.71 3.26 11.57
C ALA A 10 -3.61 2.16 10.51
N CYS A 11 -3.32 0.91 10.89
CA CYS A 11 -3.30 -0.23 9.98
C CYS A 11 -4.68 -0.49 9.36
N ARG A 12 -5.75 -0.49 10.18
CA ARG A 12 -7.12 -0.65 9.69
C ARG A 12 -7.52 0.46 8.72
N ARG A 13 -7.22 1.72 9.07
CA ARG A 13 -7.51 2.86 8.17
C ARG A 13 -6.71 2.80 6.87
N PHE A 14 -5.47 2.34 6.94
CA PHE A 14 -4.64 2.12 5.77
C PHE A 14 -5.28 1.08 4.85
N GLU A 15 -5.66 -0.09 5.39
CA GLU A 15 -6.29 -1.18 4.64
C GLU A 15 -7.60 -0.73 3.98
N GLU A 16 -8.53 -0.15 4.76
CA GLU A 16 -9.81 0.34 4.26
C GLU A 16 -9.64 1.37 3.13
N ALA A 17 -8.65 2.26 3.25
CA ALA A 17 -8.37 3.26 2.24
C ALA A 17 -7.69 2.65 1.00
N ALA A 18 -6.80 1.67 1.17
CA ALA A 18 -6.16 0.95 0.08
C ALA A 18 -7.16 0.19 -0.78
N ILE A 19 -8.13 -0.48 -0.15
CA ILE A 19 -9.23 -1.17 -0.82
C ILE A 19 -10.06 -0.16 -1.63
N LYS A 20 -10.55 0.90 -0.97
CA LYS A 20 -11.36 1.94 -1.63
C LYS A 20 -10.63 2.66 -2.75
N HIS A 21 -9.31 2.84 -2.62
CA HIS A 21 -8.50 3.44 -3.67
C HIS A 21 -8.48 2.56 -4.91
N ALA A 22 -8.27 1.25 -4.74
CA ALA A 22 -8.24 0.31 -5.85
C ALA A 22 -9.60 0.27 -6.57
N GLU A 23 -10.69 0.07 -5.82
CA GLU A 23 -12.06 0.09 -6.35
C GLU A 23 -12.39 1.41 -7.08
N ALA A 24 -12.03 2.55 -6.49
CA ALA A 24 -12.27 3.84 -7.11
C ALA A 24 -11.46 4.04 -8.40
N THR A 25 -10.25 3.49 -8.47
CA THR A 25 -9.39 3.53 -9.66
C THR A 25 -9.98 2.65 -10.77
N GLU A 26 -10.43 1.43 -10.43
CA GLU A 26 -11.15 0.53 -11.34
C GLU A 26 -12.42 1.19 -11.89
N ALA A 27 -13.17 1.90 -11.04
CA ALA A 27 -14.39 2.61 -11.42
C ALA A 27 -14.15 3.98 -12.11
N GLY A 28 -12.90 4.43 -12.24
CA GLY A 28 -12.57 5.75 -12.82
C GLY A 28 -13.02 6.95 -11.98
N THR A 29 -13.29 6.76 -10.69
CA THR A 29 -13.78 7.82 -9.78
C THR A 29 -12.64 8.56 -9.08
N TYR A 30 -11.92 9.39 -9.85
CA TYR A 30 -10.67 10.03 -9.40
C TYR A 30 -10.77 10.83 -8.10
N THR A 31 -11.88 11.52 -7.84
CA THR A 31 -12.08 12.25 -6.57
C THR A 31 -12.07 11.31 -5.36
N GLN A 32 -12.66 10.12 -5.50
CA GLN A 32 -12.66 9.10 -4.45
C GLN A 32 -11.28 8.44 -4.32
N ALA A 33 -10.64 8.11 -5.44
CA ALA A 33 -9.28 7.58 -5.44
C ALA A 33 -8.30 8.53 -4.73
N ASN A 34 -8.35 9.83 -5.06
CA ASN A 34 -7.49 10.85 -4.43
C ASN A 34 -7.75 10.99 -2.93
N LYS A 35 -9.01 10.97 -2.50
CA LYS A 35 -9.37 11.02 -1.08
C LYS A 35 -8.84 9.78 -0.33
N SER A 36 -8.97 8.60 -0.95
CA SER A 36 -8.45 7.36 -0.39
C SER A 36 -6.92 7.38 -0.32
N TYR A 37 -6.23 7.89 -1.35
CA TYR A 37 -4.78 8.07 -1.34
C TYR A 37 -4.31 8.96 -0.18
N GLN A 38 -4.99 10.08 0.08
CA GLN A 38 -4.67 10.94 1.23
C GLN A 38 -4.78 10.19 2.57
N ALA A 39 -5.78 9.31 2.71
CA ALA A 39 -5.94 8.49 3.91
C ALA A 39 -4.83 7.42 4.03
N ILE A 40 -4.47 6.77 2.93
CA ILE A 40 -3.33 5.84 2.85
C ILE A 40 -2.05 6.54 3.30
N ALA A 41 -1.69 7.66 2.65
CA ALA A 41 -0.47 8.40 2.93
C ALA A 41 -0.41 8.89 4.38
N LYS A 42 -1.53 9.37 4.94
CA LYS A 42 -1.62 9.80 6.33
C LYS A 42 -1.37 8.65 7.32
N SER A 43 -2.00 7.49 7.08
CA SER A 43 -1.79 6.31 7.92
C SER A 43 -0.36 5.78 7.81
N ALA A 44 0.16 5.66 6.59
CA ALA A 44 1.51 5.18 6.32
C ALA A 44 2.57 6.09 6.95
N ARG A 45 2.40 7.42 6.85
CA ARG A 45 3.27 8.41 7.49
C ARG A 45 3.30 8.21 9.00
N TYR A 46 2.13 8.08 9.65
CA TYR A 46 2.08 7.82 11.09
C TYR A 46 2.81 6.53 11.47
N LEU A 47 2.58 5.45 10.72
CA LEU A 47 3.26 4.16 10.95
C LEU A 47 4.77 4.27 10.73
N LYS A 48 5.23 5.04 9.74
CA LYS A 48 6.64 5.30 9.47
C LYS A 48 7.30 6.11 10.60
N GLU A 49 6.69 7.24 11.00
CA GLU A 49 7.16 8.10 12.08
C GLU A 49 7.23 7.36 13.43
N THR A 50 6.44 6.30 13.59
CA THR A 50 6.41 5.45 14.80
C THR A 50 7.15 4.12 14.63
N ASN A 51 7.96 3.95 13.56
CA ASN A 51 8.70 2.71 13.26
C ASN A 51 7.82 1.43 13.27
N SER A 52 6.57 1.57 12.86
CA SER A 52 5.50 0.57 12.98
C SER A 52 4.90 0.19 11.63
N LEU A 53 5.72 0.11 10.57
CA LEU A 53 5.27 -0.35 9.24
C LEU A 53 5.09 -1.87 9.16
N LYS A 54 5.90 -2.65 9.90
CA LYS A 54 5.90 -4.11 9.87
C LYS A 54 4.50 -4.77 10.01
N PRO A 55 3.57 -4.28 10.86
CA PRO A 55 2.21 -4.82 10.94
C PRO A 55 1.44 -4.84 9.61
N LEU A 56 1.76 -3.96 8.66
CA LEU A 56 1.15 -3.98 7.31
C LEU A 56 1.48 -5.25 6.53
N SER A 57 2.50 -6.02 6.93
CA SER A 57 2.85 -7.29 6.27
C SER A 57 1.70 -8.30 6.25
N LYS A 58 0.78 -8.23 7.22
CA LYS A 58 -0.44 -9.04 7.24
C LYS A 58 -1.34 -8.83 6.02
N LEU A 59 -1.23 -7.66 5.38
CA LEU A 59 -2.03 -7.30 4.20
C LEU A 59 -1.44 -7.86 2.91
N LEU A 60 -0.22 -8.38 2.91
CA LEU A 60 0.40 -9.00 1.73
C LEU A 60 -0.36 -10.25 1.26
N ASP A 61 -1.07 -10.91 2.18
CA ASP A 61 -1.93 -12.07 1.92
C ASP A 61 -3.42 -11.70 1.82
N SER A 62 -3.78 -10.41 1.85
CA SER A 62 -5.17 -9.95 1.74
C SER A 62 -5.77 -10.39 0.41
N GLU A 63 -7.07 -10.69 0.35
CA GLU A 63 -7.77 -10.99 -0.91
C GLU A 63 -7.85 -9.76 -1.83
N SER A 64 -7.84 -8.55 -1.27
CA SER A 64 -7.87 -7.31 -2.04
C SER A 64 -6.52 -7.00 -2.69
N VAL A 65 -6.51 -6.86 -4.01
CA VAL A 65 -5.34 -6.39 -4.77
C VAL A 65 -4.87 -5.00 -4.30
N GLY A 66 -5.80 -4.11 -3.93
CA GLY A 66 -5.50 -2.79 -3.40
C GLY A 66 -4.74 -2.85 -2.08
N ALA A 67 -5.23 -3.65 -1.13
CA ALA A 67 -4.55 -3.85 0.15
C ALA A 67 -3.14 -4.42 -0.04
N ARG A 68 -2.99 -5.48 -0.85
CA ARG A 68 -1.69 -6.08 -1.16
C ARG A 68 -0.73 -5.08 -1.80
N MET A 69 -1.18 -4.37 -2.84
CA MET A 69 -0.34 -3.42 -3.61
C MET A 69 0.18 -2.28 -2.75
N TRP A 70 -0.70 -1.62 -2.00
CA TRP A 70 -0.31 -0.48 -1.17
C TRP A 70 0.54 -0.92 0.02
N ALA A 71 0.20 -2.04 0.67
CA ALA A 71 1.04 -2.58 1.73
C ALA A 71 2.44 -2.92 1.23
N ALA A 72 2.55 -3.62 0.10
CA ALA A 72 3.84 -3.94 -0.51
C ALA A 72 4.64 -2.68 -0.83
N THR A 73 4.01 -1.66 -1.42
CA THR A 73 4.65 -0.38 -1.74
C THR A 73 5.29 0.26 -0.51
N TYR A 74 4.56 0.39 0.61
CA TYR A 74 5.08 1.01 1.83
C TYR A 74 6.02 0.10 2.64
N LEU A 75 6.03 -1.19 2.36
CA LEU A 75 6.93 -2.17 2.98
C LEU A 75 8.27 -2.31 2.25
N LEU A 76 8.44 -1.76 1.04
CA LEU A 76 9.71 -1.79 0.31
C LEU A 76 10.94 -1.41 1.19
N PRO A 77 10.91 -0.37 2.04
CA PRO A 77 12.08 0.01 2.83
C PRO A 77 12.43 -0.93 4.00
N VAL A 78 11.53 -1.83 4.38
CA VAL A 78 11.66 -2.65 5.61
C VAL A 78 11.48 -4.15 5.38
N PHE A 79 10.85 -4.54 4.28
CA PHE A 79 10.49 -5.90 3.88
C PHE A 79 10.64 -6.06 2.35
N GLU A 80 11.76 -5.58 1.81
CA GLU A 80 11.98 -5.42 0.37
C GLU A 80 11.70 -6.68 -0.45
N CYS A 81 12.32 -7.82 -0.11
CA CYS A 81 12.17 -9.05 -0.89
C CYS A 81 10.70 -9.48 -1.04
N ASN A 82 9.96 -9.52 0.08
CA ASN A 82 8.55 -9.90 0.07
C ASN A 82 7.68 -8.85 -0.64
N ALA A 83 7.95 -7.56 -0.40
CA ALA A 83 7.22 -6.47 -1.05
C ALA A 83 7.39 -6.50 -2.57
N VAL A 84 8.62 -6.65 -3.06
CA VAL A 84 8.93 -6.77 -4.49
C VAL A 84 8.24 -8.00 -5.08
N GLN A 85 8.28 -9.16 -4.42
CA GLN A 85 7.61 -10.37 -4.91
C GLN A 85 6.10 -10.17 -5.09
N ILE A 86 5.44 -9.50 -4.12
CA ILE A 86 4.00 -9.21 -4.21
C ILE A 86 3.72 -8.22 -5.34
N LEU A 87 4.51 -7.14 -5.47
CA LEU A 87 4.37 -6.19 -6.56
C LEU A 87 4.61 -6.86 -7.93
N GLN A 88 5.59 -7.77 -8.06
CA GLN A 88 5.85 -8.50 -9.29
C GLN A 88 4.68 -9.41 -9.67
N THR A 89 4.07 -10.07 -8.68
CA THR A 89 2.86 -10.89 -8.88
C THR A 89 1.71 -10.04 -9.43
N ILE A 90 1.49 -8.84 -8.87
CA ILE A 90 0.45 -7.91 -9.33
C ILE A 90 0.79 -7.35 -10.72
N ALA A 91 2.05 -7.00 -10.96
CA ALA A 91 2.55 -6.47 -12.22
C ALA A 91 2.44 -7.47 -13.38
N SER A 92 2.51 -8.77 -13.08
CA SER A 92 2.35 -9.86 -14.05
C SER A 92 0.89 -10.17 -14.39
N GLY A 93 -0.06 -9.57 -13.66
CA GLY A 93 -1.49 -9.68 -13.96
C GLY A 93 -1.91 -8.83 -15.16
N ASN A 94 -3.16 -8.99 -15.58
CA ASN A 94 -3.82 -8.17 -16.60
C ASN A 94 -4.89 -7.24 -16.00
N ASN A 95 -4.68 -6.76 -14.77
CA ASN A 95 -5.62 -5.86 -14.09
C ASN A 95 -5.16 -4.40 -14.18
N ILE A 96 -6.05 -3.46 -13.85
CA ILE A 96 -5.77 -2.03 -13.95
C ILE A 96 -4.61 -1.58 -13.03
N HIS A 97 -4.26 -2.37 -12.02
CA HIS A 97 -3.20 -2.09 -11.06
C HIS A 97 -1.83 -2.65 -11.48
N SER A 98 -1.77 -3.50 -12.51
CA SER A 98 -0.52 -4.13 -12.97
C SER A 98 0.51 -3.09 -13.44
N LEU A 99 0.07 -2.04 -14.15
CA LEU A 99 0.95 -0.93 -14.54
C LEU A 99 1.48 -0.17 -13.32
N THR A 100 0.61 0.11 -12.34
CA THR A 100 1.03 0.79 -11.10
C THR A 100 2.11 -0.01 -10.37
N ALA A 101 1.91 -1.32 -10.19
CA ALA A 101 2.88 -2.17 -9.53
C ALA A 101 4.23 -2.21 -10.27
N LYS A 102 4.21 -2.33 -11.61
CA LYS A 102 5.42 -2.27 -12.44
C LYS A 102 6.17 -0.96 -12.26
N MET A 103 5.46 0.17 -12.35
CA MET A 103 6.07 1.49 -12.19
C MET A 103 6.65 1.68 -10.78
N THR A 104 5.98 1.18 -9.74
CA THR A 104 6.49 1.22 -8.36
C THR A 104 7.83 0.48 -8.24
N ILE A 105 7.93 -0.75 -8.77
CA ILE A 105 9.18 -1.51 -8.77
C ILE A 105 10.27 -0.75 -9.50
N GLU A 106 10.00 -0.27 -10.71
CA GLU A 106 11.00 0.45 -11.50
C GLU A 106 11.49 1.73 -10.80
N GLN A 107 10.61 2.49 -10.15
CA GLN A 107 11.01 3.69 -9.41
C GLN A 107 11.78 3.34 -8.13
N TRP A 108 11.44 2.24 -7.47
CA TRP A 108 12.16 1.72 -6.32
C TRP A 108 13.59 1.33 -6.69
N GLU A 109 13.77 0.50 -7.72
CA GLU A 109 15.08 0.05 -8.23
C GLU A 109 15.96 1.22 -8.68
N LYS A 110 15.35 2.28 -9.24
CA LYS A 110 16.05 3.51 -9.63
C LYS A 110 16.38 4.42 -8.45
N GLY A 111 15.97 4.10 -7.22
CA GLY A 111 16.11 4.96 -6.05
C GLY A 111 15.32 6.26 -6.13
N LYS A 112 14.27 6.31 -6.95
CA LYS A 112 13.44 7.50 -7.23
C LYS A 112 12.10 7.50 -6.51
N LEU A 113 11.70 6.38 -5.93
CA LEU A 113 10.45 6.27 -5.19
C LEU A 113 10.56 7.00 -3.85
N VAL A 114 9.68 7.98 -3.64
CA VAL A 114 9.55 8.72 -2.38
C VAL A 114 8.26 8.29 -1.68
N LEU A 115 8.41 7.77 -0.45
CA LEU A 115 7.33 7.21 0.38
C LEU A 115 7.12 8.00 1.68
#